data_AF-A0A6A3ILY3-F1
#
_entry.id   AF-A0A6A3ILY3-F1
#
_cell.length_a   1.000
_cell.length_b   1.000
_cell.length_c   1.000
_cell.angle_alpha   90.00
_cell.angle_beta   90.00
_cell.angle_gamma   90.00
#
_symmetry.space_group_name_H-M   'P 1'
#
loop_
_entity.id
_entity.type
_entity.pdbx_description
1 polymer ?
#
loop_
_entity_poly.entity_id
_entity_poly.type
_entity_poly.pdbx_seq_one_letter_code
_entity_poly.pdbx_strand_id
1 'polypeptide(L)'
;MEYAMPLVDDLLTEMEAYLWFCSLDAASGLWAVMMTRRARKISAFVFALGHFEWLRMPFGLKNAPMIYQRMIDNALWGFVQPKGGWANFSEKMRIAETADAEDRAGVTEASVSLNETPRTKFEAD
;
A
#
# COMPACT_ATOMS: atom_id res chain seq x y z
N MET A 1 8.72 0.73 -0.37
CA MET A 1 7.99 1.18 0.83
C MET A 1 6.75 0.33 0.86
N GLU A 2 6.87 -0.77 1.57
CA GLU A 2 5.78 -1.72 1.80
C GLU A 2 5.11 -1.29 3.10
N TYR A 3 3.78 -1.31 3.15
CA TYR A 3 2.99 -1.02 4.34
C TYR A 3 2.36 -2.33 4.77
N ALA A 4 2.57 -2.73 6.03
CA ALA A 4 2.08 -4.00 6.52
C ALA A 4 0.55 -3.99 6.56
N MET A 5 -0.07 -4.74 5.67
CA MET A 5 -1.53 -4.90 5.66
C MET A 5 -1.92 -5.88 6.77
N PRO A 6 -2.88 -5.55 7.64
CA PRO A 6 -3.37 -6.47 8.65
C PRO A 6 -4.03 -7.69 7.99
N LEU A 7 -3.88 -8.86 8.62
CA LEU A 7 -4.56 -10.07 8.18
C LEU A 7 -6.05 -9.97 8.53
N VAL A 8 -6.91 -10.52 7.66
CA VAL A 8 -8.36 -10.50 7.88
C VAL A 8 -8.74 -11.22 9.18
N ASP A 9 -8.08 -12.32 9.50
CA ASP A 9 -8.35 -13.10 10.71
C ASP A 9 -8.04 -12.33 12.00
N ASP A 10 -6.96 -11.54 12.00
CA ASP A 10 -6.60 -10.66 13.12
C ASP A 10 -7.69 -9.60 13.33
N LEU A 11 -8.15 -8.98 12.25
CA LEU A 11 -9.23 -7.98 12.29
C LEU A 11 -10.54 -8.57 12.82
N LEU A 12 -10.91 -9.77 12.38
CA LEU A 12 -12.14 -10.44 12.81
C LEU A 12 -12.10 -10.86 14.28
N THR A 13 -10.95 -11.31 14.77
CA THR A 13 -10.75 -11.65 16.19
C THR A 13 -10.95 -10.43 17.10
N GLU A 14 -10.65 -9.23 16.60
CA GLU A 14 -10.92 -7.99 17.34
C GLU A 14 -12.42 -7.70 17.45
N MET A 15 -13.20 -8.07 16.43
CA MET A 15 -14.64 -7.79 16.34
C MET A 15 -15.48 -8.61 17.32
N GLU A 16 -15.05 -9.82 17.73
CA GLU A 16 -15.79 -10.71 18.64
C GLU A 16 -16.13 -10.06 19.99
N ALA A 17 -15.36 -9.05 20.41
CA ALA A 17 -15.57 -8.34 21.67
C ALA A 17 -16.70 -7.29 21.65
N TYR A 18 -17.29 -7.00 20.48
CA TYR A 18 -18.26 -5.92 20.31
C TYR A 18 -19.66 -6.44 19.98
N LEU A 19 -20.69 -5.81 20.57
CA LEU A 19 -22.09 -6.20 20.38
C LEU A 19 -22.76 -5.54 19.17
N TRP A 20 -22.28 -4.36 18.76
CA TRP A 20 -22.87 -3.57 17.67
C TRP A 20 -21.81 -3.17 16.66
N PHE A 21 -22.15 -3.28 15.38
CA PHE A 21 -21.24 -2.97 14.27
C PHE A 21 -21.86 -1.92 13.35
N CYS A 22 -21.00 -1.06 12.80
CA CYS A 22 -21.34 -0.13 11.74
C CYS A 22 -20.36 -0.36 10.59
N SER A 23 -20.88 -0.58 9.38
CA SER A 23 -20.08 -0.66 8.15
C SER A 23 -20.16 0.68 7.43
N LEU A 24 -19.00 1.24 7.08
CA LEU A 24 -18.88 2.49 6.35
C LEU A 24 -18.10 2.22 5.05
N ASP A 25 -18.67 2.63 3.92
CA ASP A 25 -18.00 2.55 2.62
C ASP A 25 -17.42 3.91 2.23
N ALA A 26 -16.13 3.93 1.92
CA ALA A 26 -15.45 5.12 1.43
C ALA A 26 -15.52 5.16 -0.11
N ALA A 27 -16.68 5.55 -0.63
CA ALA A 27 -16.90 5.68 -2.06
C ALA A 27 -15.81 6.55 -2.71
N SER A 28 -15.18 6.04 -3.78
CA SER A 28 -14.05 6.68 -4.46
C SER A 28 -12.85 6.99 -3.54
N GLY A 29 -12.63 6.20 -2.48
CA GLY A 29 -11.58 6.44 -1.49
C GLY A 29 -10.17 6.63 -2.08
N LEU A 30 -9.79 5.87 -3.10
CA LEU A 30 -8.49 6.05 -3.76
C LEU A 30 -8.33 7.46 -4.37
N TRP A 31 -9.41 8.07 -4.87
CA TRP A 31 -9.35 9.41 -5.43
C TRP A 31 -9.16 10.51 -4.38
N ALA A 32 -9.31 10.20 -3.09
CA ALA A 32 -8.91 11.09 -2.01
C ALA A 32 -7.38 11.29 -1.97
N VAL A 33 -6.59 10.34 -2.48
CA VAL A 33 -5.13 10.41 -2.48
C VAL A 33 -4.61 11.18 -3.69
N MET A 34 -3.83 12.25 -3.45
CA MET A 34 -3.14 12.99 -4.51
C MET A 34 -1.89 12.27 -5.01
N MET A 35 -1.68 12.28 -6.33
CA MET A 35 -0.48 11.73 -6.95
C MET A 35 0.69 12.71 -6.84
N THR A 36 1.88 12.19 -6.52
CA THR A 36 3.12 12.98 -6.60
C THR A 36 3.46 13.31 -8.05
N ARG A 37 4.15 14.43 -8.31
CA ARG A 37 4.54 14.82 -9.69
C ARG A 37 5.28 13.72 -10.46
N ARG A 38 6.10 12.93 -9.77
CA ARG A 38 6.78 11.77 -10.36
C ARG A 38 5.79 10.67 -10.75
N ALA A 39 4.89 10.29 -9.84
CA ALA A 39 3.92 9.23 -10.09
C ALA A 39 2.96 9.60 -11.23
N ARG A 40 2.54 10.87 -11.31
CA ARG A 40 1.69 11.39 -12.39
C ARG A 40 2.24 11.08 -13.78
N LYS A 41 3.51 11.40 -14.02
CA LYS A 41 4.20 11.18 -15.29
C LYS A 41 4.29 9.71 -15.67
N ILE A 42 4.50 8.84 -14.68
CA ILE A 42 4.60 7.38 -14.90
C ILE A 42 3.22 6.78 -15.17
N SER A 43 2.18 7.32 -14.55
CA SER A 43 0.79 6.87 -14.73
C SER A 43 0.10 7.49 -15.95
N ALA A 44 0.81 8.21 -16.82
CA ALA A 44 0.21 8.82 -17.99
C ALA A 44 -0.35 7.75 -18.95
N PHE A 45 -1.50 8.01 -19.55
CA PHE A 45 -2.14 7.12 -20.50
C PHE A 45 -2.51 7.85 -21.79
N VAL A 46 -2.66 7.07 -22.86
CA VAL A 46 -3.03 7.58 -24.18
C VAL A 46 -4.54 7.51 -24.35
N PHE A 47 -5.11 8.59 -24.84
CA PHE A 47 -6.49 8.69 -25.29
C PHE A 47 -6.51 9.18 -26.74
N ALA A 48 -7.62 9.01 -27.45
CA ALA A 48 -7.75 9.42 -28.86
C ALA A 48 -7.45 10.92 -29.11
N LEU A 49 -7.58 11.76 -28.08
CA LEU A 49 -7.32 13.21 -28.12
C LEU A 49 -5.92 13.60 -27.58
N GLY A 50 -5.08 12.64 -27.19
CA GLY A 50 -3.72 12.90 -26.70
C GLY A 50 -3.37 12.18 -25.40
N HIS A 51 -2.34 12.69 -24.70
CA HIS A 51 -1.84 12.12 -23.45
C HIS A 51 -2.48 12.78 -22.23
N PHE A 52 -2.93 11.96 -21.28
CA PHE A 52 -3.52 12.40 -20.03
C PHE A 52 -2.76 11.83 -18.84
N GLU A 53 -2.69 12.60 -17.75
CA GLU A 53 -2.08 12.19 -16.50
C GLU A 53 -3.13 12.12 -15.38
N TRP A 54 -2.97 11.16 -14.48
CA TRP A 54 -3.81 11.06 -13.28
C TRP A 54 -3.37 12.05 -12.21
N LEU A 55 -4.27 12.93 -11.76
CA LEU A 55 -4.00 13.84 -10.62
C LEU A 55 -4.23 13.17 -9.26
N ARG A 56 -5.15 12.20 -9.22
CA ARG A 56 -5.50 11.37 -8.06
C ARG A 56 -5.15 9.93 -8.34
N MET A 57 -5.02 9.12 -7.30
CA MET A 57 -4.59 7.74 -7.43
C MET A 57 -5.55 6.93 -8.33
N PRO A 58 -5.10 6.42 -9.49
CA PRO A 58 -5.94 5.58 -10.33
C PRO A 58 -6.07 4.17 -9.76
N PHE A 59 -7.11 3.47 -10.22
CA PHE A 59 -7.26 2.04 -9.97
C PHE A 59 -6.20 1.23 -10.72
N GLY A 60 -5.87 0.04 -10.21
CA GLY A 60 -4.93 -0.89 -10.85
C GLY A 60 -3.46 -0.70 -10.48
N LEU A 61 -3.11 0.30 -9.66
CA LEU A 61 -1.75 0.40 -9.11
C LEU A 61 -1.54 -0.63 -8.01
N LYS A 62 -0.48 -1.45 -8.12
CA LYS A 62 -0.12 -2.48 -7.12
C LYS A 62 -0.10 -1.97 -5.68
N ASN A 63 0.44 -0.76 -5.47
CA ASN A 63 0.63 -0.19 -4.13
C ASN A 63 -0.54 0.69 -3.67
N ALA A 64 -1.60 0.85 -4.48
CA ALA A 64 -2.74 1.69 -4.12
C ALA A 64 -3.41 1.32 -2.79
N PRO A 65 -3.79 0.04 -2.53
CA PRO A 65 -4.48 -0.32 -1.28
C PRO A 65 -3.61 -0.04 -0.05
N MET A 66 -2.30 -0.26 -0.16
CA MET A 66 -1.33 -0.07 0.91
C MET A 66 -1.17 1.40 1.29
N ILE A 67 -1.08 2.28 0.29
CA ILE A 67 -1.01 3.73 0.51
C ILE A 67 -2.32 4.23 1.11
N TYR A 68 -3.45 3.70 0.65
CA TYR A 68 -4.77 4.07 1.17
C TYR A 68 -4.94 3.65 2.63
N GLN A 69 -4.57 2.41 2.97
CA GLN A 69 -4.61 1.91 4.35
C GLN A 69 -3.79 2.81 5.29
N ARG A 70 -2.53 3.09 4.92
CA ARG A 70 -1.67 4.00 5.68
C ARG A 70 -2.28 5.39 5.86
N MET A 71 -2.93 5.92 4.84
CA MET A 71 -3.61 7.22 4.93
C MET A 71 -4.74 7.17 5.96
N ILE A 72 -5.55 6.12 5.94
CA ILE A 72 -6.66 5.93 6.89
C ILE A 72 -6.13 5.77 8.31
N ASP A 73 -5.11 4.95 8.53
CA ASP A 73 -4.54 4.74 9.86
C ASP A 73 -3.95 6.03 10.45
N ASN A 74 -3.32 6.86 9.61
CA ASN A 74 -2.86 8.19 10.01
C ASN A 74 -4.01 9.16 10.31
N ALA A 75 -5.10 9.10 9.53
CA ALA A 75 -6.25 9.99 9.72
C ALA A 75 -7.07 9.65 10.97
N LEU A 76 -7.16 8.36 11.28
CA LEU A 76 -7.86 7.85 12.47
C LEU A 76 -6.97 7.82 13.72
N TRP A 77 -5.70 8.20 13.58
CA TRP A 77 -4.75 8.26 14.69
C TRP A 77 -5.30 9.11 15.84
N GLY A 78 -5.42 8.50 17.02
CA GLY A 78 -5.94 9.14 18.23
C GLY A 78 -7.47 9.19 18.36
N PHE A 79 -8.23 8.92 17.28
CA PHE A 79 -9.70 8.86 17.32
C PHE A 79 -10.22 7.44 17.57
N VAL A 80 -9.59 6.45 16.93
CA VAL A 80 -9.89 5.03 17.14
C VAL A 80 -8.85 4.45 18.08
N GLN A 81 -9.21 3.60 19.04
CA GLN A 81 -8.23 2.90 19.87
C GLN A 81 -8.12 1.45 19.42
N PRO A 82 -7.02 1.05 18.75
CA PRO A 82 -6.77 -0.36 18.48
C PRO A 82 -6.51 -1.11 19.80
N LYS A 83 -6.80 -2.42 19.84
CA LYS A 83 -6.52 -3.25 21.03
C LYS A 83 -5.04 -3.17 21.39
N GLY A 84 -4.74 -2.80 22.64
CA GLY A 84 -3.36 -2.59 23.12
C GLY A 84 -2.81 -1.17 22.90
N GLY A 85 -3.60 -0.25 22.34
CA GLY A 85 -3.26 1.16 22.19
C GLY A 85 -2.33 1.47 21.02
N TRP A 86 -2.22 2.75 20.68
CA TRP A 86 -1.43 3.25 19.54
C TRP A 86 0.07 2.94 19.63
N ALA A 87 0.62 2.84 20.84
CA ALA A 87 2.03 2.49 21.03
C ALA A 87 2.34 1.06 20.56
N ASN A 88 1.45 0.10 20.87
CA ASN A 88 1.60 -1.28 20.45
C ASN A 88 1.43 -1.43 18.94
N PHE A 89 0.42 -0.76 18.38
CA PHE A 89 0.19 -0.71 16.93
C PHE A 89 1.40 -0.13 16.17
N SER A 90 1.94 1.00 16.63
CA SER A 90 3.12 1.62 16.03
C SER A 90 4.34 0.69 16.05
N GLU A 91 4.55 -0.03 17.15
CA GLU A 91 5.69 -0.94 17.26
C GLU A 91 5.53 -2.16 16.34
N LYS A 92 4.31 -2.73 16.24
CA LYS A 92 4.00 -3.79 15.28
C LYS A 92 4.25 -3.35 13.84
N MET A 93 3.80 -2.14 13.49
CA MET A 93 4.05 -1.56 12.16
C MET A 93 5.54 -1.38 11.90
N ARG A 94 6.30 -0.86 12.88
CA ARG A 94 7.75 -0.70 12.77
C ARG A 94 8.46 -2.04 12.55
N ILE A 95 8.09 -3.06 13.32
CA ILE A 95 8.67 -4.42 13.21
C ILE A 95 8.41 -5.00 11.82
N ALA A 96 7.18 -4.87 11.32
CA ALA A 96 6.82 -5.35 9.99
C ALA A 96 7.58 -4.60 8.88
N GLU A 97 7.71 -3.27 8.99
CA GLU A 97 8.50 -2.46 8.07
C GLU A 97 9.99 -2.85 8.08
N THR A 98 10.56 -3.19 9.25
CA THR A 98 11.94 -3.67 9.35
C THR A 98 12.13 -5.08 8.79
N ALA A 99 11.17 -5.98 9.01
CA ALA A 99 11.22 -7.34 8.47
C ALA A 99 11.19 -7.34 6.93
N ASP A 100 10.33 -6.53 6.32
CA ASP A 100 10.29 -6.37 4.86
C ASP A 100 11.58 -5.74 4.30
N ALA A 101 12.18 -4.80 5.06
CA ALA A 101 13.45 -4.18 4.67
C ALA A 101 14.61 -5.18 4.70
N GLU A 102 14.63 -6.07 5.71
CA GLU A 102 15.63 -7.14 5.86
C GLU A 102 15.47 -8.21 4.76
N ASP A 103 14.25 -8.63 4.45
CA ASP A 103 13.98 -9.61 3.37
C ASP A 103 14.43 -9.05 2.01
N ARG A 104 14.17 -7.76 1.76
CA ARG A 104 14.67 -7.06 0.57
C ARG A 104 16.20 -6.95 0.54
N ALA A 105 16.84 -6.72 1.69
CA ALA A 105 18.29 -6.64 1.80
C ALA A 105 18.95 -8.01 1.51
N GLY A 106 18.37 -9.10 2.01
CA GLY A 106 18.79 -10.47 1.72
C GLY A 106 18.66 -10.84 0.23
N VAL A 107 17.59 -10.39 -0.43
CA VAL A 107 17.43 -10.55 -1.89
C VAL A 107 18.49 -9.75 -2.66
N THR A 108 18.84 -8.54 -2.21
CA THR A 108 19.92 -7.77 -2.87
C THR A 108 21.30 -8.40 -2.71
N GLU A 109 21.64 -8.99 -1.57
CA GLU A 109 22.95 -9.67 -1.42
C GLU A 109 23.03 -10.99 -2.21
N ALA A 110 21.93 -11.73 -2.33
CA ALA A 110 21.88 -12.92 -3.18
C ALA A 110 22.00 -12.60 -4.69
N SER A 111 21.64 -11.37 -5.11
CA SER A 111 21.64 -10.95 -6.52
C SER A 111 22.97 -10.38 -7.03
N VAL A 112 23.99 -10.21 -6.17
CA VAL A 112 25.31 -9.64 -6.57
C VAL A 112 26.29 -10.71 -7.08
N SER A 113 25.90 -11.99 -7.16
CA SER A 113 26.73 -13.06 -7.72
C SER A 113 26.40 -13.37 -9.20
N LEU A 114 27.24 -12.83 -10.08
CA LEU A 114 27.59 -13.28 -11.46
C LEU A 114 26.52 -13.31 -12.58
N ASN A 115 26.64 -12.29 -13.45
CA ASN A 115 26.48 -12.27 -14.92
C ASN A 115 25.18 -12.81 -15.54
N GLU A 116 24.30 -11.91 -15.99
CA GLU A 116 23.51 -12.11 -17.22
C GLU A 116 23.07 -10.76 -17.83
N THR A 117 23.15 -10.66 -19.17
CA THR A 117 22.90 -9.48 -20.01
C THR A 117 21.41 -9.10 -20.11
N PRO A 118 21.06 -7.83 -20.43
CA PRO A 118 19.68 -7.35 -20.35
C PRO A 118 18.81 -7.95 -21.46
N ARG A 119 17.97 -8.93 -21.12
CA ARG A 119 16.91 -9.44 -22.03
C ARG A 119 15.78 -8.43 -22.13
N THR A 120 15.79 -7.63 -23.19
CA THR A 120 14.60 -6.97 -23.73
C THR A 120 13.72 -8.01 -24.43
N LYS A 121 12.55 -8.32 -23.90
CA LYS A 121 11.47 -8.93 -24.69
C LYS A 121 10.11 -8.69 -24.05
N PHE A 122 9.30 -7.84 -24.66
CA PHE A 122 7.84 -7.89 -24.56
C PHE A 122 7.40 -8.52 -25.87
N GLU A 123 6.95 -9.77 -25.83
CA GLU A 123 6.23 -10.41 -26.92
C GLU A 123 4.77 -10.52 -26.49
N ALA A 124 3.90 -9.89 -27.27
CA ALA A 124 2.47 -10.10 -27.23
C ALA A 124 2.11 -10.90 -28.50
N ASP A 125 1.31 -11.95 -28.34
CA ASP A 125 0.56 -12.54 -29.44
C ASP A 125 -0.44 -11.52 -30.02
#